data_AF-Q740V7-F1
#
_entry.id   AF-Q740V7-F1
#
_cell.length_a   1.000
_cell.length_b   1.000
_cell.length_c   1.000
_cell.angle_alpha   90.00
_cell.angle_beta   90.00
_cell.angle_gamma   90.00
#
_symmetry.space_group_name_H-M   'P 1'
#
loop_
_entity.id
_entity.type
_entity.pdbx_description
1 polymer ?
#
loop_
_entity_poly.entity_id
_entity_poly.type
_entity_poly.pdbx_seq_one_letter_code
_entity_poly.pdbx_strand_id
1 'polypeptide(L)'
;MTEANECNSASRKVSVAVEQDTARLLECVHKRLQLAAESGCKGIRSLSNMRRGERPMSLGQVFDPRANALNAWRLVLASGVILWHSFPLTGRMPWAPFVQLLGLGCVDGFFAVSGYLIVSSWLRNPHPAQYFTARCLRILPGLWICLILTAFVIAPIGVGAQGGSAAKLLMSGAPIEYVLKDSAVWMFKFDIGGTPRDIPVAGIWNGSLWTLGWEVLCYIGVAVFGMLGLLSRRWFVPGILILALSWSVFLPAWGGIHAIASNAARFAVMFSAGALLYQFRNVIPARWSFVAVGLIIVVVSSAVLPNYRLVAALPMAYLIIASGSLIHNQRMRFRTDLSYGVYIYAFPIQQVLVLCGFAEINPIAFCAISVAAILPLAALSWFLVEKPALSWKSRLRRKNSSIALANMEDGGSVGRSNDIPGRRARFIGEKAEDPPAPSPRPAL
;
A
#
# COMPACT_ATOMS: atom_id res chain seq x y z
N MET A 1 35.93 -39.11 -28.07
CA MET A 1 36.61 -37.97 -27.39
C MET A 1 36.55 -36.67 -28.20
N THR A 2 36.20 -36.74 -29.50
CA THR A 2 36.14 -35.59 -30.43
C THR A 2 34.82 -34.82 -30.37
N GLU A 3 33.67 -35.49 -30.20
CA GLU A 3 32.34 -34.83 -30.16
C GLU A 3 32.08 -34.01 -28.89
N ALA A 4 32.64 -34.41 -27.74
CA ALA A 4 32.50 -33.67 -26.48
C ALA A 4 33.25 -32.33 -26.48
N ASN A 5 34.33 -32.21 -27.26
CA ASN A 5 35.10 -30.98 -27.39
C ASN A 5 34.44 -29.96 -28.33
N GLU A 6 33.74 -30.41 -29.37
CA GLU A 6 32.95 -29.54 -30.25
C GLU A 6 31.71 -28.97 -29.55
N CYS A 7 31.02 -29.77 -28.74
CA CYS A 7 29.86 -29.32 -27.97
C CYS A 7 30.23 -28.26 -26.91
N ASN A 8 31.40 -28.39 -26.27
CA ASN A 8 31.91 -27.40 -25.32
C ASN A 8 32.36 -26.09 -26.00
N SER A 9 32.92 -26.18 -27.20
CA SER A 9 33.30 -25.03 -28.03
C SER A 9 32.06 -24.23 -28.49
N ALA A 10 31.01 -24.92 -28.94
CA ALA A 10 29.76 -24.31 -29.35
C ALA A 10 29.03 -23.63 -28.18
N SER A 11 28.94 -24.29 -27.02
CA SER A 11 28.31 -23.73 -25.82
C SER A 11 29.03 -22.47 -25.31
N ARG A 12 30.37 -22.48 -25.33
CA ARG A 12 31.18 -21.31 -24.94
C ARG A 12 31.03 -20.14 -25.92
N LYS A 13 30.91 -20.41 -27.23
CA LYS A 13 30.64 -19.36 -28.25
C LYS A 13 29.25 -18.74 -28.09
N VAL A 14 28.23 -19.55 -27.78
CA VAL A 14 26.87 -19.07 -27.53
C VAL A 14 26.81 -18.24 -26.25
N SER A 15 27.49 -18.66 -25.18
CA SER A 15 27.55 -17.88 -23.93
C SER A 15 28.20 -16.51 -24.11
N VAL A 16 29.30 -16.43 -24.86
CA VAL A 16 30.00 -15.16 -25.15
C VAL A 16 29.15 -14.26 -26.06
N ALA A 17 28.42 -14.82 -27.02
CA ALA A 17 27.52 -14.06 -27.88
C ALA A 17 26.33 -13.47 -27.09
N VAL A 18 25.72 -14.24 -26.18
CA VAL A 18 24.64 -13.76 -25.30
C VAL A 18 25.13 -12.67 -24.35
N GLU A 19 26.35 -12.80 -23.82
CA GLU A 19 26.95 -11.78 -22.94
C GLU A 19 27.29 -10.48 -23.69
N GLN A 20 27.76 -10.58 -24.94
CA GLN A 20 28.00 -9.41 -25.80
C GLN A 20 26.71 -8.72 -26.23
N ASP A 21 25.65 -9.47 -26.56
CA ASP A 21 24.37 -8.88 -26.97
C ASP A 21 23.63 -8.25 -25.79
N THR A 22 23.74 -8.83 -24.58
CA THR A 22 23.20 -8.21 -23.37
C THR A 22 23.95 -6.94 -22.98
N ALA A 23 25.28 -6.90 -23.11
CA ALA A 23 26.07 -5.69 -22.91
C ALA A 23 25.71 -4.57 -23.91
N ARG A 24 25.52 -4.91 -25.19
CA ARG A 24 25.10 -3.95 -26.23
C ARG A 24 23.68 -3.42 -26.01
N LEU A 25 22.77 -4.27 -25.55
CA LEU A 25 21.41 -3.86 -25.16
C LEU A 25 21.43 -2.92 -23.95
N LEU A 26 22.24 -3.20 -22.94
CA LEU A 26 22.42 -2.34 -21.77
C LEU A 26 23.01 -0.98 -22.14
N GLU A 27 24.00 -0.95 -23.04
CA GLU A 27 24.60 0.30 -23.52
C GLU A 27 23.60 1.13 -24.36
N CYS A 28 22.78 0.47 -25.18
CA CYS A 28 21.74 1.11 -25.97
C CYS A 28 20.63 1.70 -25.08
N VAL A 29 20.21 0.97 -24.05
CA VAL A 29 19.24 1.45 -23.04
C VAL A 29 19.82 2.61 -22.24
N HIS A 30 21.10 2.55 -21.85
CA HIS A 30 21.78 3.63 -21.14
C HIS A 30 21.86 4.92 -21.97
N LYS A 31 22.28 4.82 -23.24
CA LYS A 31 22.29 5.96 -24.18
C LYS A 31 20.90 6.55 -24.39
N ARG A 32 19.85 5.72 -24.51
CA ARG A 32 18.47 6.21 -24.66
C ARG A 32 17.92 6.86 -23.39
N LEU A 33 18.30 6.37 -22.21
CA LEU A 33 17.95 7.00 -20.93
C LEU A 33 18.69 8.32 -20.72
N GLN A 34 19.95 8.44 -21.16
CA GLN A 34 20.68 9.73 -21.17
C GLN A 34 20.03 10.75 -22.11
N LEU A 35 19.66 10.32 -23.33
CA LEU A 35 18.92 11.18 -24.27
C LEU A 35 17.55 11.61 -23.73
N ALA A 36 16.86 10.73 -23.00
CA ALA A 36 15.60 11.06 -22.30
C ALA A 36 15.82 12.04 -21.12
N ALA A 37 16.94 11.91 -20.40
CA ALA A 37 17.31 12.82 -19.31
C ALA A 37 17.68 14.23 -19.85
N GLU A 38 18.41 14.30 -20.96
CA GLU A 38 18.79 15.57 -21.61
C GLU A 38 17.60 16.30 -22.22
N SER A 39 16.67 15.57 -22.83
CA SER A 39 15.40 16.13 -23.32
C SER A 39 14.49 16.58 -22.18
N GLY A 40 14.47 15.87 -21.04
CA GLY A 40 13.86 16.33 -19.80
C GLY A 40 14.49 17.63 -19.27
N CYS A 41 15.82 17.76 -19.37
CA CYS A 41 16.57 18.94 -18.94
C CYS A 41 16.30 20.18 -19.84
N LYS A 42 16.06 19.96 -21.14
CA LYS A 42 15.57 21.02 -22.05
C LYS A 42 14.12 21.43 -21.74
N GLY A 43 13.25 20.48 -21.37
CA GLY A 43 11.91 20.76 -20.87
C GLY A 43 11.90 21.60 -19.58
N ILE A 44 12.88 21.39 -18.70
CA ILE A 44 13.08 22.18 -17.47
C ILE A 44 13.49 23.63 -17.77
N ARG A 45 14.30 23.88 -18.81
CA ARG A 45 14.64 25.24 -19.25
C ARG A 45 13.49 25.95 -19.97
N SER A 46 12.64 25.23 -20.69
CA SER A 46 11.42 25.81 -21.29
C SER A 46 10.41 26.28 -20.22
N LEU A 47 10.37 25.63 -19.05
CA LEU A 47 9.52 26.02 -17.91
C LEU A 47 9.90 27.37 -17.28
N SER A 48 11.10 27.92 -17.53
CA SER A 48 11.49 29.24 -17.01
C SER A 48 10.89 30.41 -17.81
N ASN A 49 10.40 30.17 -19.03
CA ASN A 49 9.89 31.21 -19.93
C ASN A 49 8.35 31.26 -20.06
N MET A 50 7.60 30.41 -19.35
CA MET A 50 6.14 30.45 -19.38
C MET A 50 5.56 31.48 -18.39
N ARG A 51 4.66 32.34 -18.92
CA ARG A 51 3.86 33.32 -18.15
C ARG A 51 3.09 32.61 -17.03
N ARG A 52 2.77 33.35 -15.95
CA ARG A 52 2.09 32.88 -14.71
C ARG A 52 0.80 32.03 -14.90
N GLY A 53 0.22 31.94 -16.10
CA GLY A 53 -1.01 31.20 -16.40
C GLY A 53 -0.85 29.72 -16.79
N GLU A 54 0.36 29.23 -17.11
CA GLU A 54 0.55 27.88 -17.70
C GLU A 54 1.47 26.95 -16.89
N ARG A 55 1.71 27.25 -15.60
CA ARG A 55 2.46 26.30 -14.77
C ARG A 55 1.62 25.02 -14.59
N PRO A 56 2.13 23.84 -14.99
CA PRO A 56 1.42 22.60 -14.72
C PRO A 56 1.17 22.48 -13.23
N MET A 57 -0.06 22.14 -12.85
CA MET A 57 -0.40 21.94 -11.45
C MET A 57 0.52 20.87 -10.85
N SER A 58 1.08 21.18 -9.69
CA SER A 58 1.86 20.21 -8.92
C SER A 58 0.95 19.15 -8.32
N LEU A 59 1.53 17.99 -8.01
CA LEU A 59 0.81 16.88 -7.37
C LEU A 59 0.18 17.32 -6.04
N GLY A 60 0.84 18.22 -5.29
CA GLY A 60 0.31 18.79 -4.05
C GLY A 60 -0.91 19.68 -4.25
N GLN A 61 -1.05 20.32 -5.41
CA GLN A 61 -2.22 21.15 -5.74
C GLN A 61 -3.39 20.32 -6.26
N VAL A 62 -3.12 19.26 -7.01
CA VAL A 62 -4.16 18.39 -7.58
C VAL A 62 -4.70 17.39 -6.55
N PHE A 63 -3.86 16.91 -5.64
CA PHE A 63 -4.27 15.90 -4.67
C PHE A 63 -5.20 16.49 -3.58
N ASP A 64 -6.50 16.17 -3.69
CA ASP A 64 -7.46 16.38 -2.62
C ASP A 64 -7.65 15.08 -1.81
N PRO A 65 -7.31 15.06 -0.50
CA PRO A 65 -7.53 13.91 0.37
C PRO A 65 -8.98 13.39 0.44
N ARG A 66 -9.98 14.24 0.13
CA ARG A 66 -11.41 13.89 0.14
C ARG A 66 -11.96 13.60 -1.26
N ALA A 67 -11.22 13.95 -2.30
CA ALA A 67 -11.67 13.88 -3.69
C ALA A 67 -10.60 13.29 -4.60
N ASN A 68 -10.32 11.99 -4.45
CA ASN A 68 -9.36 11.28 -5.28
C ASN A 68 -9.86 9.85 -5.58
N ALA A 69 -9.22 9.21 -6.56
CA ALA A 69 -9.50 7.84 -6.96
C ALA A 69 -8.52 6.81 -6.34
N LEU A 70 -7.82 7.15 -5.25
CA LEU A 70 -6.88 6.20 -4.62
C LEU A 70 -7.59 4.97 -4.05
N ASN A 71 -8.83 5.10 -3.57
CA ASN A 71 -9.61 3.93 -3.13
C ASN A 71 -9.93 2.99 -4.30
N ALA A 72 -10.17 3.53 -5.50
CA ALA A 72 -10.34 2.72 -6.70
C ALA A 72 -9.05 2.00 -7.08
N TRP A 73 -7.90 2.69 -7.03
CA TRP A 73 -6.60 2.06 -7.23
C TRP A 73 -6.32 0.96 -6.22
N ARG A 74 -6.61 1.17 -4.94
CA ARG A 74 -6.48 0.12 -3.92
C ARG A 74 -7.36 -1.09 -4.22
N LEU A 75 -8.59 -0.88 -4.70
CA LEU A 75 -9.45 -1.98 -5.13
C LEU A 75 -8.85 -2.73 -6.33
N VAL A 76 -8.33 -2.01 -7.33
CA VAL A 76 -7.61 -2.61 -8.47
C VAL A 76 -6.41 -3.43 -7.99
N LEU A 77 -5.61 -2.91 -7.05
CA LEU A 77 -4.48 -3.63 -6.46
C LEU A 77 -4.95 -4.88 -5.70
N ALA A 78 -6.02 -4.80 -4.90
CA ALA A 78 -6.59 -5.97 -4.21
C ALA A 78 -7.09 -7.03 -5.20
N SER A 79 -7.79 -6.62 -6.27
CA SER A 79 -8.22 -7.52 -7.35
C SER A 79 -7.04 -8.13 -8.11
N GLY A 80 -5.96 -7.38 -8.30
CA GLY A 80 -4.72 -7.90 -8.89
C GLY A 80 -4.06 -8.98 -8.02
N VAL A 81 -4.15 -8.88 -6.68
CA VAL A 81 -3.71 -9.94 -5.75
C VAL A 81 -4.56 -11.20 -5.90
N ILE A 82 -5.88 -11.07 -6.05
CA ILE A 82 -6.78 -12.20 -6.33
C ILE A 82 -6.37 -12.88 -7.64
N LEU A 83 -6.16 -12.10 -8.70
CA LEU A 83 -5.73 -12.60 -10.00
C LEU A 83 -4.40 -13.33 -9.90
N TRP A 84 -3.44 -12.78 -9.16
CA TRP A 84 -2.17 -13.46 -8.92
C TRP A 84 -2.38 -14.82 -8.25
N HIS A 85 -3.11 -14.85 -7.13
CA HIS A 85 -3.34 -16.08 -6.37
C HIS A 85 -4.09 -17.16 -7.17
N SER A 86 -4.92 -16.78 -8.14
CA SER A 86 -5.59 -17.72 -9.04
C SER A 86 -4.63 -18.64 -9.80
N PHE A 87 -3.40 -18.23 -10.06
CA PHE A 87 -2.40 -19.07 -10.72
C PHE A 87 -1.87 -20.19 -9.82
N PRO A 88 -1.10 -19.91 -8.74
CA PRO A 88 -0.53 -20.96 -7.91
C PRO A 88 -1.59 -21.82 -7.23
N LEU A 89 -2.76 -21.26 -6.87
CA LEU A 89 -3.85 -22.02 -6.25
C LEU A 89 -4.51 -23.02 -7.20
N THR A 90 -4.44 -22.80 -8.51
CA THR A 90 -4.87 -23.77 -9.52
C THR A 90 -3.70 -24.60 -10.07
N GLY A 91 -2.53 -24.56 -9.43
CA GLY A 91 -1.35 -25.32 -9.82
C GLY A 91 -0.67 -24.84 -11.10
N ARG A 92 -0.99 -23.62 -11.57
CA ARG A 92 -0.45 -23.06 -12.81
C ARG A 92 0.47 -21.88 -12.51
N MET A 93 1.52 -21.70 -13.31
CA MET A 93 2.40 -20.55 -13.20
C MET A 93 2.51 -19.82 -14.54
N PRO A 94 2.27 -18.50 -14.57
CA PRO A 94 2.43 -17.70 -15.77
C PRO A 94 3.90 -17.36 -16.02
N TRP A 95 4.17 -16.72 -17.15
CA TRP A 95 5.48 -16.18 -17.51
C TRP A 95 6.07 -15.26 -16.40
N ALA A 96 7.38 -15.36 -16.13
CA ALA A 96 8.08 -14.69 -15.02
C ALA A 96 7.85 -13.17 -14.88
N PRO A 97 7.95 -12.33 -15.93
CA PRO A 97 7.51 -10.93 -15.91
C PRO A 97 6.07 -10.70 -15.43
N PHE A 98 5.14 -11.57 -15.83
CA PHE A 98 3.76 -11.52 -15.34
C PHE A 98 3.68 -11.90 -13.85
N VAL A 99 4.51 -12.84 -13.40
CA VAL A 99 4.69 -13.17 -11.97
C VAL A 99 5.21 -11.96 -11.18
N GLN A 100 6.20 -11.22 -11.69
CA GLN A 100 6.72 -10.03 -11.01
C GLN A 100 5.65 -8.93 -10.92
N LEU A 101 5.00 -8.60 -12.04
CA LEU A 101 4.06 -7.48 -12.09
C LEU A 101 2.79 -7.74 -11.28
N LEU A 102 2.17 -8.92 -11.41
CA LEU A 102 0.93 -9.23 -10.70
C LEU A 102 1.18 -9.81 -9.31
N GLY A 103 2.16 -10.71 -9.17
CA GLY A 103 2.44 -11.37 -7.91
C GLY A 103 3.15 -10.51 -6.88
N LEU A 104 3.93 -9.52 -7.34
CA LEU A 104 4.65 -8.63 -6.44
C LEU A 104 4.16 -7.18 -6.56
N GLY A 105 3.91 -6.71 -7.78
CA GLY A 105 3.53 -5.33 -8.07
C GLY A 105 2.24 -4.89 -7.37
N CYS A 106 1.22 -5.72 -7.24
CA CYS A 106 -0.02 -5.30 -6.57
C CYS A 106 0.21 -4.91 -5.10
N VAL A 107 0.98 -5.73 -4.36
CA VAL A 107 1.36 -5.46 -2.97
C VAL A 107 2.33 -4.27 -2.90
N ASP A 108 3.30 -4.20 -3.82
CA ASP A 108 4.25 -3.09 -3.88
C ASP A 108 3.53 -1.74 -4.11
N GLY A 109 2.43 -1.75 -4.86
CA GLY A 109 1.55 -0.59 -5.06
C GLY A 109 0.83 -0.17 -3.78
N PHE A 110 0.37 -1.12 -2.96
CA PHE A 110 -0.19 -0.82 -1.64
C PHE A 110 0.84 -0.12 -0.76
N PHE A 111 2.09 -0.61 -0.72
CA PHE A 111 3.15 0.03 0.06
C PHE A 111 3.49 1.44 -0.44
N ALA A 112 3.51 1.66 -1.75
CA ALA A 112 3.70 3.00 -2.31
C ALA A 112 2.56 3.96 -1.91
N VAL A 113 1.30 3.53 -2.02
CA VAL A 113 0.16 4.34 -1.60
C VAL A 113 0.18 4.61 -0.09
N SER A 114 0.47 3.58 0.71
CA SER A 114 0.61 3.70 2.17
C SER A 114 1.75 4.66 2.54
N GLY A 115 2.90 4.59 1.88
CA GLY A 115 4.01 5.52 2.09
C GLY A 115 3.59 6.99 1.95
N TYR A 116 2.88 7.31 0.86
CA TYR A 116 2.38 8.65 0.61
C TYR A 116 1.36 9.10 1.68
N LEU A 117 0.35 8.27 1.97
CA LEU A 117 -0.77 8.64 2.83
C LEU A 117 -0.44 8.64 4.32
N ILE A 118 0.41 7.72 4.76
CA ILE A 118 0.77 7.56 6.17
C ILE A 118 1.73 8.67 6.59
N VAL A 119 2.75 8.97 5.78
CA VAL A 119 3.62 10.14 6.01
C VAL A 119 2.80 11.43 5.96
N SER A 120 1.86 11.54 5.00
CA SER A 120 0.94 12.67 4.94
C SER A 120 0.09 12.84 6.19
N SER A 121 -0.42 11.73 6.73
CA SER A 121 -1.21 11.77 7.95
C SER A 121 -0.41 12.17 9.17
N TRP A 122 0.86 11.74 9.30
CA TRP A 122 1.71 12.14 10.42
C TRP A 122 2.05 13.63 10.35
N LEU A 123 2.56 14.09 9.20
CA LEU A 123 2.99 15.48 9.03
C LEU A 123 1.84 16.50 9.15
N ARG A 124 0.59 16.09 8.94
CA ARG A 124 -0.59 16.94 9.17
C ARG A 124 -1.04 17.00 10.63
N ASN A 125 -0.78 15.96 11.42
CA ASN A 125 -1.19 15.88 12.82
C ASN A 125 -0.28 14.88 13.58
N PRO A 126 0.88 15.34 14.09
CA PRO A 126 1.91 14.50 14.69
C PRO A 126 1.56 14.13 16.15
N HIS A 127 0.42 13.45 16.34
CA HIS A 127 -0.05 13.01 17.65
C HIS A 127 -0.03 11.47 17.75
N PRO A 128 0.90 10.85 18.50
CA PRO A 128 1.09 9.40 18.52
C PRO A 128 -0.19 8.60 18.82
N ALA A 129 -0.91 8.94 19.89
CA ALA A 129 -2.11 8.21 20.27
C ALA A 129 -3.20 8.25 19.18
N GLN A 130 -3.48 9.42 18.60
CA GLN A 130 -4.44 9.56 17.50
C GLN A 130 -3.98 8.86 16.23
N TYR A 131 -2.67 8.89 15.96
CA TYR A 131 -2.05 8.21 14.85
C TYR A 131 -2.26 6.70 14.96
N PHE A 132 -1.82 6.06 16.05
CA PHE A 132 -1.95 4.63 16.27
C PHE A 132 -3.41 4.18 16.35
N THR A 133 -4.27 4.92 17.06
CA THR A 133 -5.71 4.61 17.13
C THR A 133 -6.33 4.51 15.74
N ALA A 134 -6.00 5.44 14.84
CA ALA A 134 -6.52 5.43 13.48
C ALA A 134 -6.02 4.24 12.64
N ARG A 135 -4.86 3.64 12.97
CA ARG A 135 -4.29 2.49 12.26
C ARG A 135 -4.79 1.19 12.84
N CYS A 136 -4.87 1.10 14.17
CA CYS A 136 -5.48 -0.03 14.86
C CYS A 136 -6.93 -0.23 14.42
N LEU A 137 -7.74 0.84 14.41
CA LEU A 137 -9.13 0.78 13.93
C LEU A 137 -9.25 0.47 12.43
N ARG A 138 -8.18 0.66 11.65
CA ARG A 138 -8.15 0.38 10.22
C ARG A 138 -7.79 -1.08 9.89
N ILE A 139 -7.02 -1.75 10.75
CA ILE A 139 -6.51 -3.12 10.52
C ILE A 139 -7.19 -4.11 11.45
N LEU A 140 -7.10 -3.92 12.78
CA LEU A 140 -7.38 -4.98 13.75
C LEU A 140 -8.82 -5.52 13.71
N PRO A 141 -9.88 -4.68 13.66
CA PRO A 141 -11.25 -5.21 13.68
C PRO A 141 -11.55 -6.14 12.49
N GLY A 142 -11.16 -5.73 11.28
CA GLY A 142 -11.36 -6.54 10.08
C GLY A 142 -10.48 -7.81 10.09
N LEU A 143 -9.23 -7.68 10.56
CA LEU A 143 -8.34 -8.84 10.74
C LEU A 143 -8.95 -9.88 11.69
N TRP A 144 -9.38 -9.48 12.89
CA TRP A 144 -9.91 -10.43 13.88
C TRP A 144 -11.14 -11.17 13.37
N ILE A 145 -12.06 -10.47 12.73
CA ILE A 145 -13.24 -11.11 12.12
C ILE A 145 -12.82 -12.03 10.97
N CYS A 146 -11.84 -11.66 10.16
CA CYS A 146 -11.30 -12.53 9.12
C CYS A 146 -10.67 -13.80 9.70
N LEU A 147 -9.85 -13.70 10.76
CA LEU A 147 -9.25 -14.85 11.42
C LEU A 147 -10.32 -15.79 11.99
N ILE A 148 -11.33 -15.24 12.68
CA ILE A 148 -12.44 -16.02 13.25
C ILE A 148 -13.23 -16.72 12.15
N LEU A 149 -13.62 -16.01 11.09
CA LEU A 149 -14.34 -16.62 9.97
C LEU A 149 -13.50 -17.67 9.25
N THR A 150 -12.19 -17.43 9.10
CA THR A 150 -11.27 -18.40 8.51
C THR A 150 -11.22 -19.67 9.35
N ALA A 151 -11.06 -19.54 10.67
CA ALA A 151 -10.87 -20.64 11.59
C ALA A 151 -12.13 -21.46 11.88
N PHE A 152 -13.28 -20.79 12.04
CA PHE A 152 -14.51 -21.42 12.53
C PHE A 152 -15.56 -21.64 11.45
N VAL A 153 -15.39 -21.09 10.24
CA VAL A 153 -16.37 -21.24 9.15
C VAL A 153 -15.70 -21.80 7.90
N ILE A 154 -14.74 -21.07 7.34
CA ILE A 154 -14.11 -21.39 6.05
C ILE A 154 -13.31 -22.69 6.13
N ALA A 155 -12.47 -22.86 7.15
CA ALA A 155 -11.66 -24.07 7.30
C ALA A 155 -12.52 -25.33 7.55
N PRO A 156 -13.52 -25.33 8.45
CA PRO A 156 -14.47 -26.44 8.60
C PRO A 156 -15.23 -26.78 7.31
N ILE A 157 -15.69 -25.78 6.54
CA ILE A 157 -16.33 -26.01 5.23
C ILE A 157 -15.37 -26.71 4.28
N GLY A 158 -14.13 -26.23 4.18
CA GLY A 158 -13.12 -26.83 3.31
C GLY A 158 -12.76 -28.26 3.72
N VAL A 159 -12.63 -28.54 5.02
CA VAL A 159 -12.41 -29.91 5.52
C VAL A 159 -13.60 -30.83 5.22
N GLY A 160 -14.84 -30.32 5.39
CA GLY A 160 -16.04 -31.06 5.03
C GLY A 160 -16.12 -31.37 3.53
N ALA A 161 -15.73 -30.42 2.67
CA ALA A 161 -15.67 -30.61 1.22
C ALA A 161 -14.68 -31.72 0.80
N GLN A 162 -13.63 -31.96 1.59
CA GLN A 162 -12.66 -33.06 1.39
C GLN A 162 -13.10 -34.40 2.02
N GLY A 163 -14.32 -34.50 2.56
CA GLY A 163 -14.80 -35.69 3.26
C GLY A 163 -14.25 -35.87 4.68
N GLY A 164 -13.56 -34.86 5.22
CA GLY A 164 -13.05 -34.86 6.59
C GLY A 164 -14.11 -34.48 7.62
N SER A 165 -13.80 -34.70 8.91
CA SER A 165 -14.70 -34.32 10.01
C SER A 165 -14.50 -32.86 10.45
N ALA A 166 -15.39 -31.97 10.02
CA ALA A 166 -15.44 -30.58 10.46
C ALA A 166 -15.58 -30.45 12.00
N ALA A 167 -16.38 -31.33 12.62
CA ALA A 167 -16.56 -31.35 14.07
C ALA A 167 -15.24 -31.66 14.80
N LYS A 168 -14.46 -32.63 14.30
CA LYS A 168 -13.15 -32.96 14.87
C LYS A 168 -12.19 -31.77 14.80
N LEU A 169 -12.20 -31.00 13.71
CA LEU A 169 -11.38 -29.78 13.58
C LEU A 169 -11.78 -28.72 14.60
N LEU A 170 -13.09 -28.46 14.73
CA LEU A 170 -13.62 -27.45 15.66
C LEU A 170 -13.30 -27.79 17.12
N MET A 171 -13.30 -29.08 17.48
CA MET A 171 -13.01 -29.54 18.84
C MET A 171 -11.52 -29.68 19.15
N SER A 172 -10.61 -29.55 18.17
CA SER A 172 -9.18 -29.83 18.36
C SER A 172 -8.35 -28.68 18.98
N GLY A 173 -8.97 -27.54 19.30
CA GLY A 173 -8.28 -26.33 19.77
C GLY A 173 -7.46 -25.59 18.70
N ALA A 174 -7.22 -26.20 17.54
CA ALA A 174 -6.44 -25.60 16.45
C ALA A 174 -7.06 -24.30 15.88
N PRO A 175 -8.40 -24.17 15.74
CA PRO A 175 -9.01 -22.90 15.34
C PRO A 175 -8.72 -21.75 16.31
N ILE A 176 -8.76 -22.03 17.62
CA ILE A 176 -8.45 -21.04 18.66
C ILE A 176 -6.98 -20.66 18.59
N GLU A 177 -6.09 -21.65 18.46
CA GLU A 177 -4.65 -21.42 18.34
C GLU A 177 -4.31 -20.52 17.15
N TYR A 178 -4.95 -20.75 15.99
CA TYR A 178 -4.78 -19.93 14.79
C TYR A 178 -5.18 -18.48 15.04
N VAL A 179 -6.36 -18.24 15.61
CA VAL A 179 -6.84 -16.88 15.90
C VAL A 179 -5.94 -16.16 16.91
N LEU A 180 -5.54 -16.83 17.99
CA LEU A 180 -4.73 -16.23 19.03
C LEU A 180 -3.32 -15.88 18.55
N LYS A 181 -2.65 -16.82 17.86
CA LYS A 181 -1.29 -16.61 17.38
C LYS A 181 -1.19 -15.49 16.36
N ASP A 182 -2.15 -15.37 15.45
CA ASP A 182 -2.11 -14.38 14.37
C ASP A 182 -2.84 -13.06 14.70
N SER A 183 -3.44 -12.95 15.89
CA SER A 183 -4.17 -11.76 16.35
C SER A 183 -3.33 -10.48 16.38
N ALA A 184 -2.01 -10.62 16.52
CA ALA A 184 -1.03 -9.54 16.58
C ALA A 184 -0.51 -9.10 15.19
N VAL A 185 -1.24 -9.41 14.11
CA VAL A 185 -0.96 -8.99 12.72
C VAL A 185 0.25 -9.68 12.07
N TRP A 186 1.18 -10.21 12.87
CA TRP A 186 2.25 -11.07 12.39
C TRP A 186 1.76 -12.50 12.23
N MET A 187 2.01 -13.09 11.07
CA MET A 187 1.57 -14.44 10.74
C MET A 187 2.53 -15.46 11.33
N PHE A 188 2.07 -16.22 12.32
CA PHE A 188 2.82 -17.29 12.97
C PHE A 188 2.24 -18.67 12.67
N LYS A 189 0.92 -18.78 12.48
CA LYS A 189 0.23 -20.03 12.18
C LYS A 189 -0.33 -20.01 10.75
N PHE A 190 0.15 -20.89 9.89
CA PHE A 190 -0.28 -20.95 8.49
C PHE A 190 -1.48 -21.85 8.27
N ASP A 191 -1.50 -22.99 8.97
CA ASP A 191 -2.52 -24.02 8.89
C ASP A 191 -3.49 -23.97 10.08
N ILE A 192 -4.59 -24.70 9.94
CA ILE A 192 -5.51 -24.99 11.05
C ILE A 192 -5.62 -26.50 11.15
N GLY A 193 -4.98 -27.11 12.16
CA GLY A 193 -5.02 -28.57 12.35
C GLY A 193 -4.35 -29.35 11.21
N GLY A 194 -3.33 -28.77 10.56
CA GLY A 194 -2.65 -29.33 9.40
C GLY A 194 -3.48 -29.30 8.13
N THR A 195 -4.44 -28.39 8.00
CA THR A 195 -5.30 -28.18 6.82
C THR A 195 -5.02 -26.81 6.20
N PRO A 196 -5.34 -26.59 4.90
CA PRO A 196 -5.89 -27.54 3.92
C PRO A 196 -4.85 -28.56 3.42
N ARG A 197 -5.31 -29.72 2.92
CA ARG A 197 -4.45 -30.81 2.39
C ARG A 197 -4.77 -31.08 0.93
N ASP A 198 -3.91 -31.83 0.24
CA ASP A 198 -4.20 -32.39 -1.09
C ASP A 198 -4.66 -31.37 -2.15
N ILE A 199 -4.11 -30.16 -2.07
CA ILE A 199 -4.34 -29.06 -3.01
C ILE A 199 -3.00 -28.40 -3.37
N PRO A 200 -2.91 -27.66 -4.49
CA PRO A 200 -1.63 -27.10 -4.97
C PRO A 200 -0.87 -26.27 -3.93
N VAL A 201 -1.59 -25.52 -3.09
CA VAL A 201 -1.00 -24.76 -1.97
C VAL A 201 -1.60 -25.27 -0.65
N ALA A 202 -1.07 -26.39 -0.16
CA ALA A 202 -1.49 -27.00 1.09
C ALA A 202 -0.89 -26.29 2.33
N GLY A 203 -1.52 -26.47 3.49
CA GLY A 203 -1.03 -26.00 4.79
C GLY A 203 -1.08 -24.49 5.03
N ILE A 204 -1.77 -23.73 4.16
CA ILE A 204 -1.89 -22.27 4.29
C ILE A 204 -3.35 -21.86 4.06
N TRP A 205 -4.04 -21.38 5.09
CA TRP A 205 -5.42 -20.88 4.95
C TRP A 205 -5.51 -19.42 4.49
N ASN A 206 -4.55 -18.58 4.91
CA ASN A 206 -4.57 -17.17 4.52
C ASN A 206 -3.16 -16.63 4.22
N GLY A 207 -2.67 -16.96 3.03
CA GLY A 207 -1.38 -16.49 2.53
C GLY A 207 -1.32 -15.01 2.18
N SER A 208 -2.40 -14.22 2.34
CA SER A 208 -2.37 -12.77 2.09
C SER A 208 -1.98 -11.98 3.34
N LEU A 209 -2.16 -12.51 4.56
CA LEU A 209 -1.98 -11.75 5.80
C LEU A 209 -0.52 -11.40 6.12
N TRP A 210 0.46 -12.16 5.60
CA TRP A 210 1.87 -11.98 5.95
C TRP A 210 2.45 -10.58 5.64
N THR A 211 1.86 -9.86 4.70
CA THR A 211 2.31 -8.49 4.35
C THR A 211 1.84 -7.44 5.35
N LEU A 212 0.80 -7.73 6.15
CA LEU A 212 0.24 -6.77 7.11
C LEU A 212 1.22 -6.46 8.24
N GLY A 213 2.00 -7.45 8.69
CA GLY A 213 3.05 -7.25 9.69
C GLY A 213 4.08 -6.21 9.21
N TRP A 214 4.47 -6.26 7.94
CA TRP A 214 5.36 -5.28 7.31
C TRP A 214 4.73 -3.89 7.22
N GLU A 215 3.43 -3.80 6.96
CA GLU A 215 2.71 -2.53 6.96
C GLU A 215 2.70 -1.88 8.36
N VAL A 216 2.46 -2.67 9.42
CA VAL A 216 2.53 -2.21 10.81
C VAL A 216 3.94 -1.72 11.17
N LEU A 217 4.99 -2.41 10.72
CA LEU A 217 6.38 -1.97 10.92
C LEU A 217 6.63 -0.60 10.24
N CYS A 218 6.12 -0.38 9.03
CA CYS A 218 6.20 0.93 8.38
C CYS A 218 5.45 2.01 9.18
N TYR A 219 4.30 1.67 9.77
CA TYR A 219 3.54 2.61 10.61
C TYR A 219 4.31 3.02 11.86
N ILE A 220 4.95 2.04 12.53
CA ILE A 220 5.82 2.26 13.68
C ILE A 220 7.02 3.13 13.26
N GLY A 221 7.67 2.80 12.15
CA GLY A 221 8.81 3.58 11.62
C GLY A 221 8.44 5.04 11.38
N VAL A 222 7.29 5.32 10.76
CA VAL A 222 6.80 6.70 10.59
C VAL A 222 6.56 7.39 11.93
N ALA A 223 5.99 6.72 12.92
CA ALA A 223 5.80 7.31 14.25
C ALA A 223 7.13 7.62 14.92
N VAL A 224 8.09 6.68 14.92
CA VAL A 224 9.42 6.86 15.52
C VAL A 224 10.16 8.02 14.86
N PHE A 225 10.36 7.97 13.55
CA PHE A 225 11.06 9.04 12.82
C PHE A 225 10.31 10.37 12.84
N GLY A 226 8.98 10.30 12.95
CA GLY A 226 8.12 11.44 13.11
C GLY A 226 8.29 12.15 14.45
N MET A 227 8.37 11.39 15.55
CA MET A 227 8.63 11.92 16.90
C MET A 227 10.04 12.48 17.03
N LEU A 228 11.02 11.87 16.36
CA LEU A 228 12.39 12.39 16.27
C LEU A 228 12.51 13.64 15.37
N GLY A 229 11.42 14.07 14.71
CA GLY A 229 11.44 15.20 13.79
C GLY A 229 12.26 14.96 12.52
N LEU A 230 12.60 13.71 12.20
CA LEU A 230 13.39 13.37 11.01
C LEU A 230 12.56 13.46 9.73
N LEU A 231 11.27 13.13 9.79
CA LEU A 231 10.37 13.20 8.63
C LEU A 231 10.14 14.62 8.09
N SER A 232 10.42 15.66 8.87
CA SER A 232 10.37 17.04 8.39
C SER A 232 11.63 17.44 7.63
N ARG A 233 12.74 16.69 7.78
CA ARG A 233 14.01 16.96 7.10
C ARG A 233 13.97 16.46 5.66
N ARG A 234 14.29 17.36 4.71
CA ARG A 234 14.21 17.10 3.25
C ARG A 234 15.15 16.00 2.74
N TRP A 235 16.21 15.68 3.49
CA TRP A 235 17.19 14.65 3.12
C TRP A 235 16.85 13.26 3.66
N PHE A 236 15.98 13.15 4.66
CA PHE A 236 15.79 11.91 5.41
C PHE A 236 15.10 10.81 4.59
N VAL A 237 13.95 11.11 3.97
CA VAL A 237 13.25 10.13 3.11
C VAL A 237 14.06 9.74 1.88
N PRO A 238 14.73 10.67 1.15
CA PRO A 238 15.69 10.29 0.11
C PRO A 238 16.81 9.37 0.63
N GLY A 239 17.37 9.68 1.81
CA GLY A 239 18.41 8.86 2.43
C GLY A 239 17.94 7.43 2.73
N ILE A 240 16.73 7.27 3.27
CA ILE A 240 16.12 5.94 3.47
C ILE A 240 15.92 5.22 2.14
N LEU A 241 15.40 5.90 1.11
CA LEU A 241 15.17 5.29 -0.19
C LEU A 241 16.49 4.80 -0.81
N ILE A 242 17.54 5.64 -0.78
CA ILE A 242 18.87 5.28 -1.29
C ILE A 242 19.43 4.09 -0.49
N LEU A 243 19.35 4.13 0.84
CA LEU A 243 19.80 3.03 1.69
C LEU A 243 19.07 1.71 1.37
N ALA A 244 17.74 1.77 1.23
CA ALA A 244 16.92 0.60 0.94
C ALA A 244 17.17 0.06 -0.48
N LEU A 245 17.42 0.93 -1.46
CA LEU A 245 17.82 0.56 -2.82
C LEU A 245 19.20 -0.11 -2.82
N SER A 246 20.18 0.50 -2.18
CA SER A 246 21.53 -0.07 -2.03
C SER A 246 21.48 -1.44 -1.38
N TRP A 247 20.69 -1.60 -0.32
CA TRP A 247 20.51 -2.89 0.33
C TRP A 247 19.83 -3.92 -0.59
N SER A 248 18.81 -3.49 -1.36
CA SER A 248 18.09 -4.34 -2.32
C SER A 248 18.96 -4.82 -3.49
N VAL A 249 20.07 -4.16 -3.81
CA VAL A 249 21.00 -4.61 -4.86
C VAL A 249 21.72 -5.89 -4.44
N PHE A 250 22.04 -6.04 -3.15
CA PHE A 250 22.78 -7.18 -2.61
C PHE A 250 21.88 -8.34 -2.17
N LEU A 251 20.56 -8.21 -2.35
CA LEU A 251 19.58 -9.19 -1.90
C LEU A 251 18.80 -9.78 -3.09
N PRO A 252 18.35 -11.04 -2.99
CA PRO A 252 17.45 -11.62 -3.97
C PRO A 252 16.18 -10.77 -4.11
N ALA A 253 15.71 -10.59 -5.35
CA ALA A 253 14.50 -9.84 -5.67
C ALA A 253 13.24 -10.41 -4.99
N TRP A 254 13.24 -11.72 -4.78
CA TRP A 254 12.26 -12.49 -4.05
C TRP A 254 12.93 -13.71 -3.42
N GLY A 255 12.70 -13.94 -2.14
CA GLY A 255 13.24 -15.09 -1.40
C GLY A 255 12.16 -15.87 -0.62
N GLY A 256 10.89 -15.63 -0.90
CA GLY A 256 9.79 -16.20 -0.13
C GLY A 256 9.41 -15.36 1.09
N ILE A 257 8.41 -15.84 1.82
CA ILE A 257 7.87 -15.22 3.04
C ILE A 257 8.92 -15.12 4.16
N HIS A 258 9.83 -16.08 4.25
CA HIS A 258 10.86 -16.17 5.28
C HIS A 258 12.12 -15.34 4.99
N ALA A 259 12.26 -14.76 3.79
CA ALA A 259 13.40 -13.91 3.44
C ALA A 259 13.25 -12.50 4.06
N ILE A 260 13.41 -12.42 5.38
CA ILE A 260 13.18 -11.20 6.18
C ILE A 260 13.96 -10.01 5.62
N ALA A 261 15.25 -10.17 5.33
CA ALA A 261 16.09 -9.08 4.80
C ALA A 261 15.59 -8.57 3.43
N SER A 262 15.31 -9.48 2.49
CA SER A 262 14.77 -9.13 1.17
C SER A 262 13.42 -8.43 1.27
N ASN A 263 12.52 -8.93 2.14
CA ASN A 263 11.20 -8.34 2.33
C ASN A 263 11.30 -6.97 3.02
N ALA A 264 12.17 -6.80 4.02
CA ALA A 264 12.44 -5.52 4.66
C ALA A 264 12.93 -4.48 3.66
N ALA A 265 13.95 -4.81 2.86
CA ALA A 265 14.50 -3.91 1.85
C ALA A 265 13.45 -3.56 0.78
N ARG A 266 12.72 -4.56 0.27
CA ARG A 266 11.61 -4.38 -0.68
C ARG A 266 10.57 -3.39 -0.18
N PHE A 267 10.01 -3.63 1.00
CA PHE A 267 8.92 -2.80 1.52
C PHE A 267 9.43 -1.41 1.91
N ALA A 268 10.66 -1.29 2.40
CA ALA A 268 11.32 0.00 2.61
C ALA A 268 11.47 0.80 1.31
N VAL A 269 11.90 0.17 0.20
CA VAL A 269 12.00 0.82 -1.12
C VAL A 269 10.63 1.34 -1.57
N MET A 270 9.61 0.49 -1.59
CA MET A 270 8.28 0.88 -2.10
C MET A 270 7.59 1.92 -1.21
N PHE A 271 7.68 1.76 0.11
CA PHE A 271 7.08 2.71 1.05
C PHE A 271 7.79 4.06 1.00
N SER A 272 9.13 4.08 0.98
CA SER A 272 9.90 5.32 0.89
C SER A 272 9.73 6.03 -0.45
N ALA A 273 9.52 5.30 -1.56
CA ALA A 273 9.17 5.89 -2.86
C ALA A 273 7.86 6.70 -2.77
N GLY A 274 6.81 6.13 -2.16
CA GLY A 274 5.55 6.84 -1.91
C GLY A 274 5.71 8.04 -0.97
N ALA A 275 6.46 7.87 0.12
CA ALA A 275 6.78 8.93 1.07
C ALA A 275 7.54 10.09 0.43
N LEU A 276 8.48 9.79 -0.48
CA LEU A 276 9.25 10.78 -1.22
C LEU A 276 8.35 11.64 -2.10
N LEU A 277 7.41 11.02 -2.82
CA LEU A 277 6.43 11.75 -3.62
C LEU A 277 5.58 12.69 -2.76
N TYR A 278 5.23 12.30 -1.53
CA TYR A 278 4.54 13.21 -0.62
C TYR A 278 5.45 14.37 -0.22
N GLN A 279 6.70 14.12 0.15
CA GLN A 279 7.62 15.15 0.60
C GLN A 279 7.89 16.21 -0.48
N PHE A 280 8.00 15.80 -1.75
CA PHE A 280 8.27 16.67 -2.90
C PHE A 280 7.02 17.00 -3.74
N ARG A 281 5.81 16.73 -3.22
CA ARG A 281 4.53 16.88 -3.96
C ARG A 281 4.31 18.26 -4.59
N ASN A 282 4.87 19.32 -4.01
CA ASN A 282 4.69 20.70 -4.50
C ASN A 282 5.58 21.04 -5.72
N VAL A 283 6.58 20.21 -6.03
CA VAL A 283 7.50 20.42 -7.16
C VAL A 283 7.22 19.42 -8.29
N ILE A 284 6.68 18.26 -7.94
CA ILE A 284 6.36 17.20 -8.89
C ILE A 284 5.13 17.61 -9.72
N PRO A 285 5.22 17.73 -11.06
CA PRO A 285 4.06 18.05 -11.89
C PRO A 285 3.13 16.85 -12.00
N ALA A 286 1.82 17.07 -11.95
CA ALA A 286 0.80 16.04 -12.16
C ALA A 286 0.41 16.01 -13.65
N ARG A 287 0.93 15.04 -14.42
CA ARG A 287 0.70 14.94 -15.87
C ARG A 287 0.50 13.49 -16.32
N TRP A 288 -0.51 13.26 -17.17
CA TRP A 288 -0.77 11.94 -17.76
C TRP A 288 0.38 11.41 -18.61
N SER A 289 1.19 12.27 -19.23
CA SER A 289 2.39 11.85 -19.97
C SER A 289 3.41 11.17 -19.06
N PHE A 290 3.63 11.68 -17.85
CA PHE A 290 4.52 11.06 -16.88
C PHE A 290 3.92 9.79 -16.27
N VAL A 291 2.59 9.70 -16.19
CA VAL A 291 1.90 8.46 -15.81
C VAL A 291 2.16 7.38 -16.85
N ALA A 292 2.03 7.69 -18.14
CA ALA A 292 2.30 6.77 -19.24
C ALA A 292 3.77 6.34 -19.29
N VAL A 293 4.71 7.27 -19.13
CA VAL A 293 6.16 6.95 -19.01
C VAL A 293 6.40 6.05 -17.80
N GLY A 294 5.76 6.33 -16.66
CA GLY A 294 5.85 5.50 -15.46
C GLY A 294 5.38 4.07 -15.71
N LEU A 295 4.26 3.90 -16.40
CA LEU A 295 3.74 2.59 -16.81
C LEU A 295 4.73 1.83 -17.71
N ILE A 296 5.30 2.51 -18.72
CA ILE A 296 6.30 1.90 -19.61
C ILE A 296 7.52 1.43 -18.80
N ILE A 297 8.04 2.27 -17.90
CA ILE A 297 9.19 1.90 -17.08
C ILE A 297 8.89 0.68 -16.20
N VAL A 298 7.71 0.64 -15.58
CA VAL A 298 7.27 -0.51 -14.75
C VAL A 298 7.20 -1.79 -15.57
N VAL A 299 6.56 -1.75 -16.75
CA VAL A 299 6.39 -2.92 -17.61
C VAL A 299 7.75 -3.40 -18.13
N VAL A 300 8.56 -2.50 -18.69
CA VAL A 300 9.87 -2.85 -19.26
C VAL A 300 10.82 -3.36 -18.18
N SER A 301 10.89 -2.71 -17.02
CA SER A 301 11.79 -3.18 -15.96
C SER A 301 11.33 -4.52 -15.37
N SER A 302 10.02 -4.79 -15.29
CA SER A 302 9.51 -6.11 -14.88
C SER A 302 9.83 -7.21 -15.88
N ALA A 303 9.99 -6.85 -17.16
CA ALA A 303 10.37 -7.78 -18.21
C ALA A 303 11.86 -8.10 -18.24
N VAL A 304 12.70 -7.10 -17.96
CA VAL A 304 14.15 -7.15 -18.21
C VAL A 304 14.97 -7.36 -16.95
N LEU A 305 14.53 -6.84 -15.80
CA LEU A 305 15.31 -6.88 -14.55
C LEU A 305 14.84 -8.02 -13.63
N PRO A 306 15.78 -8.69 -12.94
CA PRO A 306 15.42 -9.62 -11.86
C PRO A 306 14.68 -8.92 -10.71
N ASN A 307 15.07 -7.68 -10.41
CA ASN A 307 14.43 -6.83 -9.41
C ASN A 307 13.98 -5.51 -10.05
N TYR A 308 12.76 -5.49 -10.59
CA TYR A 308 12.21 -4.33 -11.28
C TYR A 308 12.16 -3.05 -10.40
N ARG A 309 12.06 -3.21 -9.08
CA ARG A 309 11.91 -2.11 -8.09
C ARG A 309 13.10 -1.17 -8.06
N LEU A 310 14.30 -1.65 -8.41
CA LEU A 310 15.51 -0.82 -8.45
C LEU A 310 15.36 0.38 -9.39
N VAL A 311 14.54 0.23 -10.43
CA VAL A 311 14.22 1.31 -11.39
C VAL A 311 12.78 1.79 -11.24
N ALA A 312 11.84 0.88 -10.99
CA ALA A 312 10.41 1.18 -11.09
C ALA A 312 9.75 1.64 -9.79
N ALA A 313 10.40 1.63 -8.63
CA ALA A 313 9.74 2.00 -7.37
C ALA A 313 9.11 3.41 -7.42
N LEU A 314 9.87 4.42 -7.85
CA LEU A 314 9.38 5.79 -8.01
C LEU A 314 8.39 5.94 -9.19
N PRO A 315 8.69 5.43 -10.40
CA PRO A 315 7.72 5.39 -11.51
C PRO A 315 6.37 4.79 -11.14
N MET A 316 6.37 3.68 -10.40
CA MET A 316 5.16 2.99 -9.97
C MET A 316 4.39 3.77 -8.91
N ALA A 317 5.09 4.30 -7.91
CA ALA A 317 4.47 5.18 -6.92
C ALA A 317 3.83 6.40 -7.61
N TYR A 318 4.53 7.00 -8.58
CA TYR A 318 4.03 8.15 -9.32
C TYR A 318 2.83 7.77 -10.19
N LEU A 319 2.91 6.67 -10.95
CA LEU A 319 1.83 6.12 -11.77
C LEU A 319 0.54 6.03 -10.96
N ILE A 320 0.58 5.38 -9.79
CA ILE A 320 -0.62 5.15 -8.96
C ILE A 320 -1.11 6.46 -8.32
N ILE A 321 -0.21 7.23 -7.69
CA ILE A 321 -0.60 8.41 -6.91
C ILE A 321 -1.03 9.56 -7.84
N ALA A 322 -0.29 9.82 -8.91
CA ALA A 322 -0.60 10.91 -9.84
C ALA A 322 -1.88 10.60 -10.63
N SER A 323 -2.05 9.38 -11.17
CA SER A 323 -3.31 9.03 -11.85
C SER A 323 -4.50 9.05 -10.89
N GLY A 324 -4.35 8.53 -9.66
CA GLY A 324 -5.38 8.60 -8.64
C GLY A 324 -5.76 10.02 -8.22
N SER A 325 -4.83 10.97 -8.34
CA SER A 325 -5.07 12.40 -8.09
C SER A 325 -5.70 13.10 -9.32
N LEU A 326 -5.31 12.72 -10.53
CA LEU A 326 -5.78 13.31 -11.79
C LEU A 326 -7.18 12.83 -12.20
N ILE A 327 -7.60 11.66 -11.72
CA ILE A 327 -8.93 11.12 -11.99
C ILE A 327 -9.96 11.84 -11.11
N HIS A 328 -10.76 12.70 -11.74
CA HIS A 328 -11.85 13.44 -11.09
C HIS A 328 -13.24 12.82 -11.31
N ASN A 329 -13.33 11.69 -12.03
CA ASN A 329 -14.60 11.04 -12.34
C ASN A 329 -15.31 10.61 -11.05
N GLN A 330 -16.53 11.11 -10.83
CA GLN A 330 -17.35 10.83 -9.66
C GLN A 330 -17.60 9.32 -9.46
N ARG A 331 -17.67 8.53 -10.54
CA ARG A 331 -17.87 7.07 -10.46
C ARG A 331 -16.68 6.32 -9.87
N MET A 332 -15.47 6.89 -9.96
CA MET A 332 -14.25 6.29 -9.39
C MET A 332 -13.88 6.89 -8.02
N ARG A 333 -14.67 7.85 -7.52
CA ARG A 333 -14.50 8.46 -6.19
C ARG A 333 -15.25 7.64 -5.15
N PHE A 334 -14.77 6.44 -4.88
CA PHE A 334 -15.38 5.58 -3.87
C PHE A 334 -15.21 6.18 -2.47
N ARG A 335 -16.34 6.43 -1.80
CA ARG A 335 -16.37 6.80 -0.38
C ARG A 335 -16.09 5.61 0.55
N THR A 336 -16.26 4.40 0.03
CA THR A 336 -16.07 3.13 0.73
C THR A 336 -14.73 2.51 0.34
N ASP A 337 -13.95 2.08 1.33
CA ASP A 337 -12.64 1.48 1.13
C ASP A 337 -12.77 -0.06 1.24
N LEU A 338 -13.36 -0.68 0.22
CA LEU A 338 -13.59 -2.14 0.18
C LEU A 338 -12.29 -2.96 -0.01
N SER A 339 -11.19 -2.31 -0.37
CA SER A 339 -9.98 -3.02 -0.79
C SER A 339 -9.39 -3.89 0.31
N TYR A 340 -9.57 -3.51 1.58
CA TYR A 340 -9.03 -4.27 2.70
C TYR A 340 -9.79 -5.58 2.91
N GLY A 341 -11.12 -5.56 2.98
CA GLY A 341 -11.94 -6.77 2.96
C GLY A 341 -11.61 -7.66 1.76
N VAL A 342 -11.56 -7.09 0.55
CA VAL A 342 -11.21 -7.85 -0.66
C VAL A 342 -9.84 -8.53 -0.52
N TYR A 343 -8.85 -7.83 0.05
CA TYR A 343 -7.51 -8.35 0.25
C TYR A 343 -7.45 -9.49 1.29
N ILE A 344 -8.04 -9.30 2.49
CA ILE A 344 -7.90 -10.26 3.59
C ILE A 344 -8.76 -11.52 3.40
N TYR A 345 -9.88 -11.42 2.68
CA TYR A 345 -10.74 -12.57 2.36
C TYR A 345 -10.35 -13.27 1.05
N ALA A 346 -9.42 -12.71 0.25
CA ALA A 346 -9.04 -13.28 -1.03
C ALA A 346 -8.58 -14.74 -0.93
N PHE A 347 -7.52 -14.97 -0.15
CA PHE A 347 -6.89 -16.28 -0.06
C PHE A 347 -7.78 -17.36 0.57
N PRO A 348 -8.47 -17.11 1.72
CA PRO A 348 -9.32 -18.13 2.34
C PRO A 348 -10.47 -18.58 1.44
N ILE A 349 -11.10 -17.64 0.73
CA ILE A 349 -12.21 -17.96 -0.18
C ILE A 349 -11.70 -18.72 -1.40
N GLN A 350 -10.54 -18.32 -1.96
CA GLN A 350 -9.93 -19.07 -3.06
C GLN A 350 -9.53 -20.48 -2.63
N GLN A 351 -9.04 -20.68 -1.41
CA GLN A 351 -8.72 -22.01 -0.89
C GLN A 351 -9.98 -22.90 -0.82
N VAL A 352 -11.09 -22.38 -0.31
CA VAL A 352 -12.35 -23.16 -0.30
C VAL A 352 -12.84 -23.48 -1.72
N LEU A 353 -12.75 -22.54 -2.67
CA LEU A 353 -13.11 -22.82 -4.07
C LEU A 353 -12.25 -23.96 -4.65
N VAL A 354 -10.94 -23.95 -4.40
CA VAL A 354 -10.04 -25.04 -4.81
C VAL A 354 -10.46 -26.37 -4.19
N LEU A 355 -10.76 -26.38 -2.88
CA LEU A 355 -11.22 -27.57 -2.16
C LEU A 355 -12.58 -28.09 -2.66
N CYS A 356 -13.43 -27.22 -3.18
CA CYS A 356 -14.69 -27.58 -3.83
C CYS A 356 -14.52 -28.03 -5.29
N GLY A 357 -13.29 -28.22 -5.78
CA GLY A 357 -13.02 -28.76 -7.11
C GLY A 357 -12.85 -27.72 -8.22
N PHE A 358 -12.81 -26.42 -7.89
CA PHE A 358 -12.58 -25.36 -8.89
C PHE A 358 -11.09 -25.21 -9.29
N ALA A 359 -10.19 -26.07 -8.79
CA ALA A 359 -8.77 -26.04 -9.14
C ALA A 359 -8.52 -26.25 -10.64
N GLU A 360 -9.33 -27.08 -11.29
CA GLU A 360 -9.13 -27.49 -12.68
C GLU A 360 -9.52 -26.44 -13.71
N ILE A 361 -10.30 -25.42 -13.34
CA ILE A 361 -10.73 -24.38 -14.29
C ILE A 361 -9.61 -23.40 -14.61
N ASN A 362 -9.69 -22.73 -15.75
CA ASN A 362 -8.71 -21.72 -16.16
C ASN A 362 -8.51 -20.62 -15.08
N PRO A 363 -7.28 -20.17 -14.76
CA PRO A 363 -7.01 -19.19 -13.71
C PRO A 363 -7.79 -17.87 -13.84
N ILE A 364 -8.09 -17.42 -15.06
CA ILE A 364 -8.84 -16.19 -15.30
C ILE A 364 -10.32 -16.39 -14.96
N ALA A 365 -10.91 -17.53 -15.34
CA ALA A 365 -12.26 -17.88 -14.95
C ALA A 365 -12.36 -18.10 -13.42
N PHE A 366 -11.36 -18.77 -12.83
CA PHE A 366 -11.23 -18.92 -11.39
C PHE A 366 -11.16 -17.57 -10.67
N CYS A 367 -10.39 -16.62 -11.20
CA CYS A 367 -10.33 -15.25 -10.69
C CYS A 367 -11.70 -14.57 -10.71
N ALA A 368 -12.44 -14.65 -11.82
CA ALA A 368 -13.77 -14.04 -11.92
C ALA A 368 -14.75 -14.60 -10.89
N ILE A 369 -14.78 -15.92 -10.71
CA ILE A 369 -15.60 -16.60 -9.69
C ILE A 369 -15.16 -16.18 -8.28
N SER A 370 -13.84 -16.13 -8.05
CA SER A 370 -13.27 -15.69 -6.77
C SER A 370 -13.71 -14.26 -6.44
N VAL A 371 -13.57 -13.32 -7.37
CA VAL A 371 -14.00 -11.92 -7.18
C VAL A 371 -15.49 -11.85 -6.88
N ALA A 372 -16.33 -12.60 -7.61
CA ALA A 372 -17.77 -12.65 -7.38
C ALA A 372 -18.12 -13.18 -5.97
N ALA A 373 -17.37 -14.16 -5.45
CA ALA A 373 -17.56 -14.69 -4.10
C ALA A 373 -17.01 -13.77 -2.99
N ILE A 374 -15.89 -13.09 -3.24
CA ILE A 374 -15.20 -12.24 -2.25
C ILE A 374 -15.92 -10.91 -2.07
N LEU A 375 -16.43 -10.29 -3.14
CA LEU A 375 -17.01 -8.94 -3.07
C LEU A 375 -18.18 -8.82 -2.08
N PRO A 376 -19.15 -9.75 -2.01
CA PRO A 376 -20.21 -9.71 -1.00
C PRO A 376 -19.68 -9.78 0.43
N LEU A 377 -18.71 -10.66 0.70
CA LEU A 377 -18.08 -10.79 2.03
C LEU A 377 -17.30 -9.53 2.41
N ALA A 378 -16.53 -8.99 1.47
CA ALA A 378 -15.79 -7.75 1.67
C ALA A 378 -16.74 -6.56 1.94
N ALA A 379 -17.87 -6.48 1.22
CA ALA A 379 -18.89 -5.47 1.46
C ALA A 379 -19.54 -5.63 2.84
N LEU A 380 -19.93 -6.85 3.23
CA LEU A 380 -20.47 -7.13 4.56
C LEU A 380 -19.49 -6.74 5.67
N SER A 381 -18.23 -7.15 5.55
CA SER A 381 -17.18 -6.78 6.50
C SER A 381 -16.98 -5.27 6.60
N TRP A 382 -17.00 -4.57 5.46
CA TRP A 382 -16.90 -3.11 5.46
C TRP A 382 -18.06 -2.44 6.21
N PHE A 383 -19.30 -2.82 5.92
CA PHE A 383 -20.47 -2.16 6.50
C PHE A 383 -20.72 -2.54 7.96
N LEU A 384 -20.40 -3.78 8.35
CA LEU A 384 -20.66 -4.30 9.70
C LEU A 384 -19.48 -4.09 10.67
N VAL A 385 -18.25 -4.03 10.17
CA VAL A 385 -17.03 -4.03 11.01
C VAL A 385 -16.19 -2.78 10.78
N GLU A 386 -15.68 -2.59 9.56
CA GLU A 386 -14.66 -1.56 9.30
C GLU A 386 -15.20 -0.13 9.40
N LYS A 387 -16.34 0.15 8.76
CA LYS A 387 -16.96 1.48 8.77
C LYS A 387 -17.40 1.89 10.19
N PRO A 388 -18.06 1.04 10.99
CA PRO A 388 -18.34 1.33 12.39
C PRO A 388 -17.07 1.62 13.20
N ALA A 389 -16.04 0.78 13.09
CA ALA A 389 -14.79 0.97 13.81
C ALA A 389 -14.11 2.30 13.46
N LEU A 390 -14.02 2.64 12.18
CA LEU A 390 -13.44 3.91 11.71
C LEU A 390 -14.26 5.12 12.17
N SER A 391 -15.58 4.98 12.36
CA SER A 391 -16.44 6.06 12.83
C SER A 391 -16.10 6.51 14.27
N TRP A 392 -15.55 5.62 15.09
CA TRP A 392 -15.16 5.92 16.47
C TRP A 392 -14.04 6.96 16.56
N LYS A 393 -13.19 7.05 15.52
CA LYS A 393 -12.20 8.12 15.39
C LYS A 393 -12.83 9.51 15.47
N SER A 394 -13.98 9.70 14.82
CA SER A 394 -14.69 10.99 14.81
C SER A 394 -15.28 11.35 16.19
N ARG A 395 -15.61 10.33 16.98
CA ARG A 395 -16.16 10.46 18.33
C ARG A 395 -15.06 10.79 19.34
N LEU A 396 -13.92 10.10 19.25
CA LEU A 396 -12.74 10.37 20.08
C LEU A 396 -12.19 11.79 19.85
N ARG A 397 -12.16 12.26 18.60
CA ARG A 397 -11.72 13.63 18.30
C ARG A 397 -12.69 14.69 18.87
N ARG A 398 -14.01 14.45 18.78
CA ARG A 398 -15.02 15.36 19.36
C ARG A 398 -14.95 15.39 20.89
N LYS A 399 -14.76 14.25 21.54
CA LYS A 399 -14.62 14.15 23.00
C LYS A 399 -13.40 14.91 23.52
N ASN A 400 -12.26 14.84 22.81
CA ASN A 400 -11.07 15.59 23.21
C ASN A 400 -11.26 17.11 23.04
N SER A 401 -11.99 17.55 22.00
CA SER A 401 -12.34 18.96 21.84
C SER A 401 -13.31 19.45 22.91
N SER A 402 -14.31 18.66 23.30
CA SER A 402 -15.25 19.04 24.36
C SER A 402 -14.59 19.06 25.74
N ILE A 403 -13.68 18.13 26.04
CA ILE A 403 -12.90 18.15 27.30
C ILE A 403 -11.96 19.37 27.33
N ALA A 404 -11.32 19.70 26.20
CA ALA A 404 -10.47 20.89 26.12
C ALA A 404 -11.26 22.19 26.35
N LEU A 405 -12.49 22.28 25.81
CA LEU A 405 -13.38 23.41 26.03
C LEU A 405 -13.88 23.47 27.49
N ALA A 406 -14.29 22.35 28.08
CA ALA A 406 -14.71 22.28 29.48
C ALA A 406 -13.56 22.64 30.45
N ASN A 407 -12.33 22.20 30.18
CA ASN A 407 -11.17 22.56 31.00
C ASN A 407 -10.77 24.05 30.84
N MET A 408 -11.10 24.70 29.71
CA MET A 408 -10.94 26.14 29.54
C MET A 408 -12.02 26.94 30.27
N GLU A 409 -13.23 26.39 30.40
CA GLU A 409 -14.33 26.98 31.17
C GLU A 409 -14.09 26.85 32.68
N ASP A 410 -13.66 25.67 33.17
CA ASP A 410 -13.34 25.43 34.59
C ASP A 410 -12.01 26.07 35.03
N GLY A 411 -11.05 26.25 34.12
CA GLY A 411 -9.82 27.00 34.35
C GLY A 411 -10.04 28.52 34.44
N GLY A 412 -11.22 29.01 34.09
CA GLY A 412 -11.61 30.41 34.16
C GLY A 412 -12.19 30.86 35.52
N SER A 413 -12.37 29.94 36.48
CA SER A 413 -13.08 30.24 37.74
C SER A 413 -12.26 30.12 39.02
N VAL A 414 -10.91 30.17 38.96
CA VAL A 414 -10.07 30.26 40.16
C VAL A 414 -9.43 31.65 40.28
N GLY A 415 -10.04 32.49 41.12
CA GLY A 415 -9.33 33.48 41.93
C GLY A 415 -9.02 34.85 41.31
N ARG A 416 -10.02 35.73 41.23
CA ARG A 416 -9.77 37.17 41.44
C ARG A 416 -9.41 37.38 42.92
N SER A 417 -8.13 37.50 43.23
CA SER A 417 -7.67 38.25 44.41
C SER A 417 -6.68 39.31 43.95
N ASN A 418 -7.07 40.57 44.11
CA ASN A 418 -6.25 41.75 43.90
C ASN A 418 -5.04 41.72 44.85
N ASP A 419 -3.83 42.04 44.35
CA ASP A 419 -2.95 43.08 44.92
C ASP A 419 -1.64 43.26 44.12
N ILE A 420 -1.60 44.38 43.37
CA ILE A 420 -0.53 45.38 43.07
C ILE A 420 0.94 44.94 42.69
N PRO A 421 1.80 45.84 42.14
CA PRO A 421 2.04 46.06 40.70
C PRO A 421 3.49 45.81 40.24
N GLY A 422 3.70 45.63 38.93
CA GLY A 422 5.06 45.74 38.40
C GLY A 422 5.26 45.41 36.93
N ARG A 423 5.33 46.47 36.11
CA ARG A 423 6.06 46.57 34.82
C ARG A 423 5.30 46.19 33.53
N ARG A 424 4.70 47.25 32.96
CA ARG A 424 4.56 47.61 31.52
C ARG A 424 5.31 46.70 30.53
N ALA A 425 4.57 46.09 29.60
CA ALA A 425 4.37 46.50 28.19
C ALA A 425 5.58 46.19 27.28
N ARG A 426 5.45 45.63 26.08
CA ARG A 426 4.58 46.11 24.99
C ARG A 426 4.60 45.05 23.86
N PHE A 427 3.45 44.54 23.41
CA PHE A 427 3.31 43.94 22.08
C PHE A 427 2.23 44.73 21.34
N ILE A 428 2.61 45.25 20.18
CA ILE A 428 1.78 46.06 19.29
C ILE A 428 0.74 45.15 18.64
N GLY A 429 -0.53 45.43 18.88
CA GLY A 429 -1.66 44.81 18.20
C GLY A 429 -2.05 45.63 16.98
N GLU A 430 -2.03 44.99 15.82
CA GLU A 430 -2.66 45.48 14.60
C GLU A 430 -4.12 44.98 14.59
N LYS A 431 -5.06 45.93 14.51
CA LYS A 431 -6.51 45.70 14.53
C LYS A 431 -6.94 44.91 13.29
N ALA A 432 -7.71 43.85 13.50
CA ALA A 432 -8.58 43.28 12.47
C ALA A 432 -9.99 43.86 12.65
N GLU A 433 -10.53 44.46 11.58
CA GLU A 433 -11.89 44.98 11.48
C GLU A 433 -12.93 43.83 11.43
N ASP A 434 -14.05 44.03 12.10
CA ASP A 434 -15.23 43.15 12.05
C ASP A 434 -15.94 43.23 10.68
N PRO A 435 -16.48 42.11 10.15
CA PRO A 435 -17.26 42.12 8.92
C PRO A 435 -18.70 42.64 9.15
N PRO A 436 -19.30 43.34 8.18
CA PRO A 436 -20.65 43.89 8.32
C PRO A 436 -21.75 42.83 8.16
N ALA A 437 -22.86 43.06 8.86
CA ALA A 437 -24.06 42.23 8.91
C ALA A 437 -24.76 42.07 7.53
N PRO A 438 -25.48 40.97 7.30
CA PRO A 438 -26.16 40.71 6.03
C PRO A 438 -27.47 41.51 5.88
N SER A 439 -27.68 42.09 4.69
CA SER A 439 -28.91 42.78 4.29
C SER A 439 -30.05 41.80 3.96
N PRO A 440 -31.32 42.21 4.12
CA PRO A 440 -32.49 41.36 3.90
C PRO A 440 -32.77 41.12 2.41
N ARG A 441 -33.20 39.89 2.07
CA ARG A 441 -33.65 39.50 0.73
C ARG A 441 -35.00 40.17 0.38
N PRO A 442 -35.21 40.63 -0.86
CA PRO A 442 -36.55 40.91 -1.36
C PRO A 442 -37.23 39.62 -1.83
N ALA A 443 -38.53 39.58 -1.63
CA ALA A 443 -39.44 38.54 -2.11
C ALA A 443 -39.74 38.73 -3.60
N LEU A 444 -39.66 37.65 -4.37
CA LEU A 444 -40.63 37.17 -5.37
C LEU A 444 -40.06 35.93 -6.07
#